data_AF-A0AAF0M3Q8-F1
#
_entry.id   AF-A0AAF0M3Q8-F1
#
_cell.length_a   1.000
_cell.length_b   1.000
_cell.length_c   1.000
_cell.angle_alpha   90.00
_cell.angle_beta   90.00
_cell.angle_gamma   90.00
#
_symmetry.space_group_name_H-M   'P 1'
#
loop_
_entity.id
_entity.type
_entity.pdbx_description
1 polymer ?
#
loop_
_entity_poly.entity_id
_entity_poly.type
_entity_poly.pdbx_seq_one_letter_code
_entity_poly.pdbx_strand_id
1 'polypeptide(L)'
;MGSRRSGLLGMAALGIAIATTLAGCSDGTPGSDRTPVMASSPSPAAKMSADQKAALSDKRVSYDEYLDGWNRYVACEADAGYTVTKTDETNQVIMGQVPDGAVRSGVDARCYDAEFAQIDTIWQVSREDTSPQANAFRECLEAHDVKPAKTERKMIEQLESNGIDRDACRDRYMP
;
A
#
# COMPACT_ATOMS: atom_id res chain seq x y z
N MET A 1 9.99 -65.41 26.44
CA MET A 1 8.63 -65.09 25.93
C MET A 1 8.72 -64.95 24.42
N GLY A 2 7.92 -65.57 23.56
CA GLY A 2 6.64 -66.24 23.71
C GLY A 2 5.95 -66.15 22.35
N SER A 3 6.35 -67.04 21.44
CA SER A 3 5.85 -67.27 20.10
C SER A 3 4.34 -67.54 20.03
N ARG A 4 3.64 -67.03 19.01
CA ARG A 4 2.44 -67.63 18.37
C ARG A 4 2.48 -67.25 16.87
N ARG A 5 2.90 -68.11 15.94
CA ARG A 5 2.27 -69.31 15.32
C ARG A 5 0.91 -69.08 14.67
N SER A 6 0.88 -69.35 13.35
CA SER A 6 -0.20 -69.95 12.53
C SER A 6 -1.47 -69.09 12.35
N GLY A 7 -2.10 -68.96 11.19
CA GLY A 7 -2.10 -69.75 9.96
C GLY A 7 -3.56 -69.98 9.52
N LEU A 8 -3.85 -69.70 8.25
CA LEU A 8 -4.97 -70.16 7.42
C LEU A 8 -6.43 -69.72 7.70
N LEU A 9 -7.17 -69.79 6.58
CA LEU A 9 -8.62 -69.72 6.37
C LEU A 9 -9.20 -68.30 6.45
N GLY A 10 -9.97 -67.80 5.48
CA GLY A 10 -10.68 -68.41 4.37
C GLY A 10 -11.71 -67.37 3.90
N MET A 11 -12.05 -67.40 2.62
CA MET A 11 -13.03 -66.54 1.97
C MET A 11 -14.34 -66.38 2.75
N ALA A 12 -14.92 -65.17 2.73
CA ALA A 12 -16.34 -64.97 2.46
C ALA A 12 -16.64 -63.50 2.19
N ALA A 13 -17.28 -63.25 1.05
CA ALA A 13 -17.76 -61.96 0.60
C ALA A 13 -18.83 -61.37 1.53
N LEU A 14 -18.90 -60.04 1.62
CA LEU A 14 -20.18 -59.33 1.69
C LEU A 14 -19.98 -57.90 1.19
N GLY A 15 -20.50 -57.63 -0.01
CA GLY A 15 -20.55 -56.29 -0.57
C GLY A 15 -21.62 -55.45 0.10
N ILE A 16 -21.35 -54.15 0.27
CA ILE A 16 -22.36 -53.11 0.38
C ILE A 16 -21.87 -51.92 -0.42
N ALA A 17 -22.41 -51.74 -1.63
CA ALA A 17 -22.34 -50.50 -2.39
C ALA A 17 -23.39 -49.55 -1.82
N ILE A 18 -22.98 -48.43 -1.24
CA ILE A 18 -23.89 -47.37 -0.83
C ILE A 18 -23.87 -46.31 -1.94
N ALA A 19 -24.91 -46.33 -2.76
CA ALA A 19 -25.23 -45.27 -3.71
C ALA A 19 -25.79 -44.07 -2.96
N THR A 20 -25.09 -42.93 -2.99
CA THR A 20 -25.63 -41.64 -2.55
C THR A 20 -26.15 -40.87 -3.76
N THR A 21 -27.47 -40.82 -3.88
CA THR A 21 -28.21 -40.05 -4.88
C THR A 21 -28.12 -38.55 -4.59
N LEU A 22 -27.65 -37.78 -5.57
CA LEU A 22 -27.72 -36.31 -5.58
C LEU A 22 -29.17 -35.87 -5.81
N ALA A 23 -29.81 -35.34 -4.77
CA ALA A 23 -31.04 -34.56 -4.91
C ALA A 23 -30.66 -33.08 -5.06
N GLY A 24 -30.68 -32.57 -6.29
CA GLY A 24 -30.61 -31.14 -6.57
C GLY A 24 -32.00 -30.65 -6.99
N CYS A 25 -32.64 -29.84 -6.14
CA CYS A 25 -33.81 -29.05 -6.52
C CYS A 25 -33.38 -27.59 -6.70
N SER A 26 -33.71 -27.05 -7.87
CA SER A 26 -33.59 -25.63 -8.22
C SER A 26 -34.70 -24.81 -7.58
N ASP A 27 -34.43 -23.55 -7.26
CA ASP A 27 -35.36 -22.44 -7.53
C ASP A 27 -34.68 -21.08 -7.33
N GLY A 28 -34.85 -20.15 -8.29
CA GLY A 28 -34.33 -18.78 -8.21
C GLY A 28 -34.25 -18.00 -9.52
N THR A 29 -35.43 -17.68 -10.09
CA THR A 29 -35.83 -16.48 -10.87
C THR A 29 -35.00 -15.98 -12.09
N PRO A 30 -35.65 -15.72 -13.25
CA PRO A 30 -35.03 -15.05 -14.39
C PRO A 30 -35.02 -13.53 -14.22
N GLY A 31 -33.86 -12.91 -14.42
CA GLY A 31 -33.76 -11.46 -14.56
C GLY A 31 -32.48 -10.87 -14.00
N SER A 32 -31.49 -10.70 -14.87
CA SER A 32 -30.69 -9.47 -14.92
C SER A 32 -29.82 -9.57 -16.18
N ASP A 33 -30.13 -8.74 -17.18
CA ASP A 33 -29.21 -8.41 -18.26
C ASP A 33 -27.92 -7.87 -17.64
N ARG A 34 -27.00 -8.77 -17.31
CA ARG A 34 -25.61 -8.42 -17.06
C ARG A 34 -25.02 -8.12 -18.43
N THR A 35 -25.12 -6.85 -18.82
CA THR A 35 -24.17 -6.26 -19.75
C THR A 35 -22.77 -6.72 -19.33
N PRO A 36 -21.96 -7.29 -20.24
CA PRO A 36 -20.59 -7.58 -19.91
C PRO A 36 -19.93 -6.24 -19.60
N VAL A 37 -19.54 -6.04 -18.33
CA VAL A 37 -18.56 -5.04 -17.97
C VAL A 37 -17.33 -5.34 -18.81
N MET A 38 -17.11 -4.56 -19.86
CA MET A 38 -15.85 -4.59 -20.59
C MET A 38 -14.78 -4.32 -19.55
N ALA A 39 -13.95 -5.33 -19.27
CA ALA A 39 -12.76 -5.17 -18.48
C ALA A 39 -11.96 -4.04 -19.13
N SER A 40 -11.83 -2.91 -18.44
CA SER A 40 -10.89 -1.87 -18.81
C SER A 40 -9.55 -2.56 -18.95
N SER A 41 -9.03 -2.63 -20.17
CA SER A 41 -7.71 -3.19 -20.41
C SER A 41 -6.73 -2.45 -19.50
N PRO A 42 -5.82 -3.13 -18.80
CA PRO A 42 -4.82 -2.46 -17.99
C PRO A 42 -4.08 -1.48 -18.92
N SER A 43 -4.23 -0.19 -18.64
CA SER A 43 -3.46 0.84 -19.33
C SER A 43 -1.98 0.46 -19.17
N PRO A 44 -1.17 0.45 -20.23
CA PRO A 44 0.25 0.18 -20.09
C PRO A 44 0.81 1.12 -19.02
N ALA A 45 1.47 0.57 -18.00
CA ALA A 45 2.11 1.36 -16.96
C ALA A 45 2.94 2.46 -17.63
N ALA A 46 2.73 3.71 -17.20
CA ALA A 46 3.41 4.83 -17.80
C ALA A 46 4.91 4.63 -17.62
N LYS A 47 5.67 4.79 -18.71
CA LYS A 47 7.13 4.79 -18.60
C LYS A 47 7.54 6.11 -17.97
N MET A 48 8.37 6.05 -16.94
CA MET A 48 9.03 7.20 -16.31
C MET A 48 9.59 8.18 -17.35
N SER A 49 9.32 9.47 -17.15
CA SER A 49 9.72 10.55 -18.05
C SER A 49 11.22 10.73 -18.11
N ALA A 50 11.70 11.43 -19.15
CA ALA A 50 13.12 11.75 -19.28
C ALA A 50 13.60 12.67 -18.15
N ASP A 51 12.75 13.62 -17.75
CA ASP A 51 13.06 14.58 -16.68
C ASP A 51 13.13 13.87 -15.32
N GLN A 52 12.20 12.96 -15.04
CA GLN A 52 12.27 12.16 -13.82
C GLN A 52 13.53 11.26 -13.81
N LYS A 53 13.91 10.66 -14.95
CA LYS A 53 15.17 9.91 -15.06
C LYS A 53 16.40 10.77 -14.79
N ALA A 54 16.40 12.01 -15.29
CA ALA A 54 17.52 12.93 -15.11
C ALA A 54 17.68 13.35 -13.65
N ALA A 55 16.57 13.70 -12.98
CA ALA A 55 16.55 14.04 -11.56
C ALA A 55 17.03 12.89 -10.65
N LEU A 56 16.95 11.64 -11.11
CA LEU A 56 17.38 10.46 -10.35
C LEU A 56 18.81 10.01 -10.65
N SER A 57 19.54 10.76 -11.49
CA SER A 57 20.85 10.32 -12.00
C SER A 57 21.93 10.21 -10.92
N ASP A 58 21.87 11.03 -9.87
CA ASP A 58 22.81 11.03 -8.75
C ASP A 58 22.30 10.26 -7.51
N LYS A 59 21.11 9.63 -7.65
CA LYS A 59 20.39 8.89 -6.58
C LYS A 59 20.00 9.74 -5.38
N ARG A 60 19.99 11.07 -5.53
CA ARG A 60 19.47 12.01 -4.55
C ARG A 60 18.38 12.81 -5.23
N VAL A 61 17.52 13.41 -4.42
CA VAL A 61 16.52 14.35 -4.89
C VAL A 61 16.74 15.62 -4.09
N SER A 62 16.92 16.74 -4.78
CA SER A 62 16.88 18.07 -4.19
C SER A 62 15.44 18.58 -4.10
N TYR A 63 15.22 19.62 -3.30
CA TYR A 63 13.88 20.20 -3.19
C TYR A 63 13.39 20.80 -4.51
N ASP A 64 14.30 21.38 -5.30
CA ASP A 64 13.95 21.93 -6.60
C ASP A 64 13.51 20.83 -7.58
N GLU A 65 14.21 19.69 -7.60
CA GLU A 65 13.80 18.52 -8.40
C GLU A 65 12.47 17.92 -7.93
N TYR A 66 12.23 17.92 -6.62
CA TYR A 66 10.94 17.53 -6.02
C TYR A 66 9.81 18.44 -6.49
N LEU A 67 10.00 19.76 -6.39
CA LEU A 67 9.00 20.74 -6.82
C LEU A 67 8.77 20.69 -8.34
N ASP A 68 9.82 20.50 -9.14
CA ASP A 68 9.73 20.35 -10.58
C ASP A 68 8.95 19.08 -10.97
N GLY A 69 9.20 17.96 -10.27
CA GLY A 69 8.42 16.73 -10.43
C GLY A 69 6.95 16.92 -10.12
N TRP A 70 6.63 17.57 -9.00
CA TRP A 70 5.26 17.92 -8.62
C TRP A 70 4.59 18.76 -9.72
N ASN A 71 5.26 19.81 -10.20
CA ASN A 71 4.73 20.69 -11.23
C ASN A 71 4.47 19.99 -12.57
N ARG A 72 5.36 19.06 -12.98
CA ARG A 72 5.13 18.23 -14.18
C ARG A 72 3.94 17.29 -14.01
N TYR A 73 3.79 16.68 -12.85
CA TYR A 73 2.62 15.86 -12.52
C TYR A 73 1.32 16.67 -12.61
N VAL A 74 1.26 17.84 -11.97
CA VAL A 74 0.10 18.74 -12.01
C VAL A 74 -0.21 19.21 -13.44
N ALA A 75 0.82 19.51 -14.23
CA ALA A 75 0.64 19.90 -15.63
C ALA A 75 0.09 18.75 -16.49
N CYS A 76 0.57 17.52 -16.30
CA CYS A 76 0.07 16.33 -17.01
C CYS A 76 -1.42 16.06 -16.71
N GLU A 77 -1.83 16.25 -15.46
CA GLU A 77 -3.23 16.18 -15.03
C GLU A 77 -4.08 17.28 -15.67
N ALA A 78 -3.56 18.52 -15.67
CA ALA A 78 -4.24 19.68 -16.26
C ALA A 78 -4.45 19.52 -17.77
N ASP A 79 -3.47 18.98 -18.49
CA ASP A 79 -3.56 18.67 -19.92
C ASP A 79 -4.63 17.62 -20.22
N ALA A 80 -4.91 16.73 -19.26
CA ALA A 80 -6.00 15.75 -19.32
C ALA A 80 -7.35 16.29 -18.82
N GLY A 81 -7.42 17.56 -18.42
CA GLY A 81 -8.63 18.23 -17.97
C GLY A 81 -8.94 18.08 -16.48
N TYR A 82 -7.96 17.67 -15.66
CA TYR A 82 -8.11 17.53 -14.21
C TYR A 82 -7.24 18.54 -13.47
N THR A 83 -7.79 19.16 -12.42
CA THR A 83 -7.04 20.10 -11.58
C THR A 83 -6.63 19.43 -10.28
N VAL A 84 -5.35 19.11 -10.14
CA VAL A 84 -4.76 18.73 -8.85
C VAL A 84 -4.41 19.99 -8.07
N THR A 85 -4.78 20.05 -6.79
CA THR A 85 -4.51 21.20 -5.93
C THR A 85 -3.57 20.82 -4.80
N LYS A 86 -2.57 21.67 -4.54
CA LYS A 86 -1.78 21.58 -3.32
C LYS A 86 -2.61 22.07 -2.13
N THR A 87 -2.82 21.22 -1.13
CA THR A 87 -3.62 21.51 0.05
C THR A 87 -2.77 21.94 1.24
N ASP A 88 -1.55 21.42 1.36
CA ASP A 88 -0.60 21.77 2.40
C ASP A 88 0.85 21.51 1.95
N GLU A 89 1.81 22.02 2.72
CA GLU A 89 3.18 21.54 2.72
C GLU A 89 3.81 21.65 4.10
N THR A 90 4.17 20.50 4.66
CA THR A 90 4.82 20.40 5.97
C THR A 90 6.12 19.62 5.84
N ASN A 91 7.20 20.09 6.47
CA ASN A 91 8.54 19.49 6.35
C ASN A 91 8.99 19.32 4.88
N GLN A 92 8.60 20.25 4.01
CA GLN A 92 8.84 20.21 2.56
C GLN A 92 8.25 19.00 1.83
N VAL A 93 7.25 18.34 2.41
CA VAL A 93 6.45 17.30 1.75
C VAL A 93 5.14 17.94 1.30
N ILE A 94 4.84 17.87 0.01
CA ILE A 94 3.65 18.47 -0.57
C ILE A 94 2.46 17.53 -0.37
N MET A 95 1.36 18.06 0.16
CA MET A 95 0.09 17.37 0.22
C MET A 95 -0.80 17.83 -0.93
N GLY A 96 -1.26 16.87 -1.73
CA GLY A 96 -2.11 17.09 -2.89
C GLY A 96 -3.53 16.59 -2.68
N GLN A 97 -4.48 17.21 -3.37
CA GLN A 97 -5.82 16.68 -3.57
C GLN A 97 -6.03 16.39 -5.05
N VAL A 98 -6.30 15.12 -5.35
CA VAL A 98 -6.53 14.60 -6.70
C VAL A 98 -8.04 14.43 -6.92
N PRO A 99 -8.62 14.96 -8.00
CA PRO A 99 -10.03 14.74 -8.31
C PRO A 99 -10.33 13.26 -8.57
N ASP A 100 -11.44 12.73 -8.03
CA ASP A 100 -11.83 11.32 -8.24
C ASP A 100 -11.92 10.93 -9.73
N GLY A 101 -12.24 11.89 -10.60
CA GLY A 101 -12.29 11.66 -12.05
C GLY A 101 -10.93 11.28 -12.65
N ALA A 102 -9.83 11.89 -12.17
CA ALA A 102 -8.48 11.58 -12.60
C ALA A 102 -8.06 10.18 -12.14
N VAL A 103 -8.40 9.82 -10.90
CA VAL A 103 -8.15 8.49 -10.33
C VAL A 103 -8.92 7.42 -11.10
N ARG A 104 -10.24 7.58 -11.26
CA ARG A 104 -11.09 6.57 -11.94
C ARG A 104 -10.73 6.40 -13.42
N SER A 105 -10.27 7.45 -14.08
CA SER A 105 -9.83 7.36 -15.49
C SER A 105 -8.44 6.77 -15.65
N GLY A 106 -7.67 6.63 -14.55
CA GLY A 106 -6.27 6.19 -14.56
C GLY A 106 -5.30 7.26 -15.06
N VAL A 107 -5.76 8.51 -15.23
CA VAL A 107 -4.90 9.64 -15.59
C VAL A 107 -3.91 9.93 -14.46
N ASP A 108 -4.39 9.92 -13.22
CA ASP A 108 -3.57 10.17 -12.03
C ASP A 108 -2.39 9.21 -11.95
N ALA A 109 -2.66 7.90 -11.90
CA ALA A 109 -1.62 6.88 -11.90
C ALA A 109 -0.63 7.06 -13.06
N ARG A 110 -1.12 7.33 -14.29
CA ARG A 110 -0.24 7.53 -15.45
C ARG A 110 0.66 8.76 -15.29
N CYS A 111 0.09 9.90 -14.89
CA CYS A 111 0.83 11.16 -14.75
C CYS A 111 1.79 11.11 -13.56
N TYR A 112 1.34 10.59 -12.43
CA TYR A 112 2.15 10.43 -11.23
C TYR A 112 3.33 9.49 -11.47
N ASP A 113 3.10 8.30 -12.02
CA ASP A 113 4.16 7.33 -12.35
C ASP A 113 5.18 7.90 -13.34
N ALA A 114 4.70 8.63 -14.36
CA ALA A 114 5.56 9.21 -15.38
C ALA A 114 6.43 10.35 -14.83
N GLU A 115 5.87 11.24 -14.01
CA GLU A 115 6.50 12.53 -13.72
C GLU A 115 7.07 12.69 -12.31
N PHE A 116 6.52 11.96 -11.32
CA PHE A 116 6.78 12.31 -9.93
C PHE A 116 7.01 11.14 -8.96
N ALA A 117 6.45 9.94 -9.19
CA ALA A 117 6.38 8.87 -8.19
C ALA A 117 7.71 8.49 -7.51
N GLN A 118 8.80 8.34 -8.27
CA GLN A 118 10.10 7.95 -7.72
C GLN A 118 10.81 9.12 -7.04
N ILE A 119 10.70 10.33 -7.61
CA ILE A 119 11.18 11.56 -6.97
C ILE A 119 10.50 11.74 -5.62
N ASP A 120 9.17 11.60 -5.58
CA ASP A 120 8.36 11.75 -4.36
C ASP A 120 8.70 10.69 -3.31
N THR A 121 8.81 9.43 -3.73
CA THR A 121 9.22 8.32 -2.84
C THR A 121 10.57 8.61 -2.16
N ILE A 122 11.59 8.96 -2.94
CA ILE A 122 12.93 9.22 -2.39
C ILE A 122 12.93 10.44 -1.48
N TRP A 123 12.22 11.50 -1.89
CA TRP A 123 12.12 12.72 -1.11
C TRP A 123 11.43 12.49 0.23
N GLN A 124 10.27 11.84 0.25
CA GLN A 124 9.53 11.55 1.48
C GLN A 124 10.33 10.65 2.45
N VAL A 125 11.00 9.61 1.94
CA VAL A 125 11.87 8.77 2.77
C VAL A 125 13.02 9.57 3.39
N SER A 126 13.61 10.52 2.64
CA SER A 126 14.67 11.38 3.17
C SER A 126 14.22 12.33 4.29
N ARG A 127 12.90 12.49 4.47
CA ARG A 127 12.25 13.40 5.41
C ARG A 127 11.61 12.69 6.61
N GLU A 128 11.53 11.36 6.59
CA GLU A 128 10.88 10.54 7.62
C GLU A 128 11.39 10.89 9.02
N ASP A 129 12.71 10.92 9.22
CA ASP A 129 13.33 11.16 10.53
C ASP A 129 13.13 12.58 11.10
N THR A 130 12.70 13.53 10.26
CA THR A 130 12.38 14.93 10.65
C THR A 130 10.90 15.26 10.50
N SER A 131 10.06 14.26 10.24
CA SER A 131 8.62 14.41 10.07
C SER A 131 7.94 14.90 11.36
N PRO A 132 6.74 15.51 11.29
CA PRO A 132 5.95 15.82 12.49
C PRO A 132 5.73 14.60 13.38
N GLN A 133 5.55 13.42 12.78
CA GLN A 133 5.40 12.17 13.50
C GLN A 133 6.69 11.77 14.23
N ALA A 134 7.84 11.83 13.57
CA ALA A 134 9.14 11.58 14.20
C ALA A 134 9.40 12.56 15.36
N ASN A 135 8.98 13.83 15.21
CA ASN A 135 9.05 14.82 16.30
C ASN A 135 8.14 14.44 17.47
N ALA A 136 6.89 14.04 17.21
CA ALA A 136 5.96 13.58 18.23
C ALA A 136 6.49 12.35 18.99
N PHE A 137 7.09 11.38 18.29
CA PHE A 137 7.70 10.21 18.94
C PHE A 137 8.93 10.58 19.77
N ARG A 138 9.74 11.52 19.29
CA ARG A 138 10.90 12.03 20.04
C ARG A 138 10.49 12.66 21.37
N GLU A 139 9.51 13.56 21.32
CA GLU A 139 8.97 14.22 22.51
C GLU A 139 8.33 13.23 23.48
N CYS A 140 7.58 12.25 22.97
CA CYS A 140 6.98 11.23 23.80
C CYS A 140 8.03 10.37 24.51
N LEU A 141 9.08 9.94 23.81
CA LEU A 141 10.17 9.18 24.43
C LEU A 141 10.88 9.99 25.52
N GLU A 142 11.15 11.26 25.28
CA GLU A 142 11.76 12.16 26.29
C GLU A 142 10.86 12.34 27.52
N ALA A 143 9.54 12.46 27.33
CA ALA A 143 8.57 12.55 28.42
C ALA A 143 8.48 11.27 29.28
N HIS A 144 8.96 10.15 28.75
CA HIS A 144 9.07 8.86 29.43
C HIS A 144 10.51 8.54 29.90
N ASP A 145 11.38 9.54 29.95
CA ASP A 145 12.79 9.41 30.36
C ASP A 145 13.61 8.45 29.45
N VAL A 146 13.16 8.22 28.22
CA VAL A 146 13.87 7.42 27.22
C VAL A 146 14.58 8.35 26.25
N LYS A 147 15.92 8.25 26.18
CA LYS A 147 16.70 9.00 25.19
C LYS A 147 16.30 8.58 23.76
N PRO A 148 15.78 9.47 22.90
CA PRO A 148 15.33 9.09 21.57
C PRO A 148 16.47 8.68 20.65
N ALA A 149 16.19 7.69 19.80
CA ALA A 149 17.04 7.34 18.69
C ALA A 149 16.96 8.41 17.58
N LYS A 150 17.91 8.35 16.64
CA LYS A 150 18.00 9.35 15.56
C LYS A 150 16.92 9.16 14.49
N THR A 151 16.55 7.92 14.21
CA THR A 151 15.64 7.58 13.11
C THR A 151 14.26 7.24 13.61
N GLU A 152 13.21 7.59 12.88
CA GLU A 152 11.81 7.30 13.25
C GLU A 152 11.61 5.81 13.53
N ARG A 153 12.07 4.95 12.62
CA ARG A 153 12.00 3.49 12.79
C ARG A 153 12.58 3.01 14.13
N LYS A 154 13.71 3.57 14.57
CA LYS A 154 14.31 3.22 15.86
C LYS A 154 13.54 3.81 17.05
N MET A 155 12.91 4.97 16.88
CA MET A 155 12.01 5.49 17.91
C MET A 155 10.77 4.61 18.06
N ILE A 156 10.20 4.09 16.97
CA ILE A 156 9.10 3.12 17.03
C ILE A 156 9.53 1.85 17.81
N GLU A 157 10.70 1.28 17.50
CA GLU A 157 11.25 0.15 18.26
C GLU A 157 11.42 0.50 19.76
N GLN A 158 11.83 1.75 20.08
CA GLN A 158 11.93 2.21 21.46
C GLN A 158 10.57 2.31 22.15
N LEU A 159 9.55 2.88 21.50
CA LEU A 159 8.20 2.95 22.04
C LEU A 159 7.67 1.56 22.39
N GLU A 160 7.79 0.62 21.46
CA GLU A 160 7.36 -0.78 21.65
C GLU A 160 8.13 -1.46 22.78
N SER A 161 9.46 -1.35 22.80
CA SER A 161 10.30 -2.00 23.82
C SER A 161 10.10 -1.46 25.24
N ASN A 162 9.60 -0.23 25.38
CA ASN A 162 9.29 0.40 26.66
C ASN A 162 7.80 0.30 27.02
N GLY A 163 6.97 -0.37 26.21
CA GLY A 163 5.53 -0.47 26.43
C GLY A 163 4.80 0.88 26.35
N ILE A 164 5.33 1.83 25.58
CA ILE A 164 4.74 3.15 25.36
C ILE A 164 3.81 3.05 24.13
N ASP A 165 2.57 3.49 24.28
CA ASP A 165 1.58 3.44 23.20
C ASP A 165 1.90 4.47 22.10
N ARG A 166 2.21 3.96 20.91
CA ARG A 166 2.60 4.76 19.76
C ARG A 166 1.48 5.70 19.29
N ASP A 167 0.25 5.23 19.26
CA ASP A 167 -0.87 6.03 18.74
C ASP A 167 -1.23 7.14 19.74
N ALA A 168 -1.17 6.85 21.05
CA ALA A 168 -1.31 7.86 22.09
C ALA A 168 -0.19 8.92 22.04
N CYS A 169 1.06 8.52 21.75
CA CYS A 169 2.14 9.48 21.53
C CYS A 169 1.85 10.38 20.32
N ARG A 170 1.45 9.79 19.18
CA ARG A 170 1.10 10.56 17.98
C ARG A 170 -0.03 11.55 18.31
N ASP A 171 -1.14 11.07 18.84
CA ASP A 171 -2.34 11.89 19.06
C ASP A 171 -2.13 13.01 20.09
N ARG A 172 -1.16 12.84 21.02
CA ARG A 172 -0.83 13.83 22.04
C ARG A 172 0.17 14.90 21.58
N TYR A 173 1.17 14.50 20.79
CA TYR A 173 2.33 15.36 20.47
C TYR A 173 2.39 15.79 19.00
N MET A 174 1.50 15.28 18.14
CA MET A 174 1.38 15.77 16.77
C MET A 174 0.68 17.15 16.77
N PRO A 175 1.20 18.15 16.03
CA PRO A 175 0.65 19.50 15.97
C PRO A 175 -0.69 19.58 15.21
#